data_AF-A0AAW4U1Q8-F1
#
_entry.id   AF-A0AAW4U1Q8-F1
#
_cell.length_a   1.000
_cell.length_b   1.000
_cell.length_c   1.000
_cell.angle_alpha   90.00
_cell.angle_beta   90.00
_cell.angle_gamma   90.00
#
_symmetry.space_group_name_H-M   'P 1'
#
loop_
_entity.id
_entity.type
_entity.pdbx_description
1 polymer ?
#
loop_
_entity_poly.entity_id
_entity_poly.type
_entity_poly.pdbx_seq_one_letter_code
_entity_poly.pdbx_strand_id
1 'polypeptide(L)'
;MSRMFDGQLFNGTSADSGATVGFNPDYILNPGDSIQVRLWGAFTFDGALQIDPKGNIFLPNVGPVKVAGVSNSQLNALVTSKVKEVYQSNV
;
A
#
# COMPACT_ATOMS: atom_id res chain seq x y z
N MET A 1 20.09 27.02 46.34
CA MET A 1 19.82 25.62 45.95
C MET A 1 19.09 25.62 44.62
N SER A 2 19.85 25.56 43.53
CA SER A 2 19.39 25.82 42.16
C SER A 2 18.71 24.62 41.51
N ARG A 3 17.53 24.89 40.95
CA ARG A 3 16.99 24.43 39.64
C ARG A 3 17.54 23.11 39.09
N MET A 4 16.75 22.05 39.18
CA MET A 4 16.91 20.86 38.34
C MET A 4 15.61 20.04 38.36
N PHE A 5 14.57 20.57 37.70
CA PHE A 5 13.36 19.82 37.36
C PHE A 5 12.77 20.35 36.04
N ASP A 6 13.64 20.65 35.08
CA ASP A 6 13.20 20.91 33.72
C ASP A 6 14.38 20.57 32.80
N GLY A 7 14.17 19.64 31.85
CA GLY A 7 15.20 19.35 30.85
C GLY A 7 15.39 17.92 30.38
N GLN A 8 14.53 16.95 30.72
CA GLN A 8 14.70 15.59 30.18
C GLN A 8 13.51 15.01 29.42
N LEU A 9 12.46 15.79 29.12
CA LEU A 9 11.35 15.26 28.31
C LEU A 9 11.51 15.50 26.80
N PHE A 10 12.60 16.16 26.37
CA PHE A 10 12.84 16.51 24.96
C PHE A 10 14.22 16.09 24.46
N ASN A 11 14.80 14.99 24.99
CA ASN A 11 16.05 14.44 24.48
C ASN A 11 15.87 13.00 24.01
N GLY A 12 15.23 12.85 22.86
CA GLY A 12 14.99 11.56 22.25
C GLY A 12 14.36 11.74 20.88
N THR A 13 15.18 12.22 19.95
CA THR A 13 14.93 12.24 18.50
C THR A 13 13.72 13.03 18.04
N SER A 14 14.00 14.19 17.44
CA SER A 14 13.27 14.70 16.29
C SER A 14 12.80 13.52 15.41
N ALA A 15 11.50 13.22 15.47
CA ALA A 15 10.81 12.69 14.30
C ALA A 15 10.18 13.89 13.57
N ASP A 16 10.94 14.94 13.29
CA ASP A 16 11.43 15.14 11.91
C ASP A 16 12.04 13.90 11.26
N SER A 17 11.26 12.83 11.16
CA SER A 17 11.10 12.26 9.84
C SER A 17 9.87 13.00 9.37
N GLY A 18 10.06 14.02 8.53
CA GLY A 18 9.07 14.23 7.50
C GLY A 18 8.82 12.85 6.92
N ALA A 19 7.76 12.18 7.38
CA ALA A 19 7.02 11.32 6.51
C ALA A 19 6.63 12.29 5.41
N THR A 20 7.50 12.39 4.41
CA THR A 20 7.04 12.25 3.06
C THR A 20 6.02 11.12 3.20
N VAL A 21 4.73 11.45 3.26
CA VAL A 21 3.66 10.52 2.96
C VAL A 21 3.89 10.20 1.50
N GLY A 22 4.91 9.40 1.31
CA GLY A 22 5.86 9.48 0.23
C GLY A 22 6.09 8.03 -0.03
N PHE A 23 5.50 7.61 -1.14
CA PHE A 23 5.52 6.25 -1.62
C PHE A 23 6.89 5.65 -1.36
N ASN A 24 7.00 4.76 -0.37
CA ASN A 24 8.21 3.99 -0.17
C ASN A 24 8.17 2.84 -1.19
N PRO A 25 9.01 2.85 -2.25
CA PRO A 25 8.97 1.83 -3.29
C PRO A 25 9.38 0.45 -2.76
N ASP A 26 10.20 0.41 -1.72
CA ASP A 26 10.73 -0.81 -1.09
C ASP A 26 9.83 -1.35 0.02
N TYR A 27 8.73 -0.65 0.33
CA TYR A 27 7.77 -1.15 1.31
C TYR A 27 7.15 -2.46 0.83
N ILE A 28 7.25 -3.49 1.68
CA ILE A 28 6.65 -4.79 1.44
C ILE A 28 5.23 -4.79 1.99
N LEU A 29 4.27 -5.14 1.13
CA LEU A 29 2.86 -5.18 1.47
C LEU A 29 2.54 -6.33 2.45
N ASN A 30 1.76 -6.02 3.48
CA ASN A 30 1.39 -6.95 4.55
C ASN A 30 -0.13 -7.12 4.67
N PRO A 31 -0.61 -8.29 5.14
CA PRO A 31 -2.02 -8.44 5.50
C PRO A 31 -2.50 -7.35 6.46
N GLY A 32 -3.66 -6.77 6.17
CA GLY A 32 -4.20 -5.63 6.91
C GLY A 32 -3.92 -4.27 6.27
N ASP A 33 -2.96 -4.16 5.34
CA ASP A 33 -2.73 -2.92 4.60
C ASP A 33 -3.91 -2.60 3.67
N SER A 34 -4.07 -1.32 3.34
CA SER A 34 -5.08 -0.85 2.39
C SER A 34 -4.41 -0.22 1.18
N ILE A 35 -4.88 -0.59 -0.01
CA ILE A 35 -4.36 -0.16 -1.30
C ILE A 35 -5.43 0.61 -2.04
N GLN A 36 -5.16 1.86 -2.40
CA GLN A 36 -6.03 2.59 -3.33
C GLN A 36 -5.79 2.08 -4.74
N VAL A 37 -6.81 1.49 -5.36
CA VAL A 37 -6.76 1.02 -6.73
C VAL A 37 -7.67 1.89 -7.59
N ARG A 38 -7.10 2.40 -8.68
CA ARG A 38 -7.82 3.19 -9.68
C ARG A 38 -7.55 2.62 -11.07
N LEU A 39 -8.61 2.20 -11.74
CA LEU A 39 -8.59 1.56 -13.04
C LEU A 39 -9.46 2.34 -14.02
N TRP A 40 -8.97 2.49 -15.25
CA TRP A 40 -9.66 3.11 -16.36
C TRP A 40 -9.44 2.27 -17.62
N GLY A 41 -10.45 2.22 -18.51
CA GLY A 41 -10.39 1.45 -19.76
C GLY A 41 -11.67 0.67 -19.98
N ALA A 42 -11.55 -0.66 -20.17
CA ALA A 42 -12.68 -1.57 -20.39
C ALA A 42 -13.73 -1.55 -19.25
N PHE A 43 -13.30 -1.17 -18.04
CA PHE A 43 -14.18 -0.83 -16.93
C PHE A 43 -13.49 0.20 -16.04
N THR A 44 -14.28 0.97 -15.29
CA THR A 44 -13.78 1.96 -14.33
C THR A 44 -13.94 1.42 -12.91
N PHE A 45 -12.89 1.54 -12.11
CA PHE A 45 -12.92 1.22 -10.69
C PHE A 45 -12.10 2.25 -9.92
N ASP A 46 -12.64 2.73 -8.81
CA ASP A 46 -11.91 3.54 -7.83
C ASP A 46 -12.34 3.08 -6.45
N GLY A 47 -11.39 2.58 -5.67
CA GLY A 47 -11.70 2.07 -4.34
C GLY A 47 -10.46 1.64 -3.58
N ALA A 48 -10.59 1.69 -2.25
CA ALA A 48 -9.61 1.14 -1.34
C ALA A 48 -9.88 -0.36 -1.15
N LEU A 49 -8.87 -1.18 -1.43
CA LEU A 49 -8.91 -2.64 -1.23
C LEU A 49 -7.98 -3.01 -0.08
N GLN A 50 -8.53 -3.71 0.90
CA GLN A 50 -7.75 -4.23 2.02
C GLN A 50 -7.11 -5.57 1.66
N ILE A 51 -5.86 -5.76 2.08
CA ILE A 51 -5.14 -7.02 1.96
C ILE A 51 -5.70 -7.99 3.01
N ASP A 52 -6.31 -9.09 2.54
CA ASP A 52 -6.89 -10.11 3.40
C ASP A 52 -5.80 -10.92 4.15
N PRO A 53 -6.13 -11.70 5.20
CA PRO A 53 -5.16 -12.50 5.96
C PRO A 53 -4.35 -13.50 5.13
N LYS A 54 -4.88 -13.98 4.01
CA LYS A 54 -4.17 -14.83 3.03
C LYS A 54 -3.26 -14.01 2.11
N GLY A 55 -3.28 -12.69 2.21
CA GLY A 55 -2.40 -11.77 1.51
C GLY A 55 -2.88 -11.35 0.12
N ASN A 56 -4.19 -11.41 -0.15
CA ASN A 56 -4.75 -11.02 -1.45
C ASN A 56 -5.57 -9.74 -1.32
N ILE A 57 -5.76 -9.08 -2.46
CA ILE A 57 -6.79 -8.06 -2.65
C ILE A 57 -7.85 -8.60 -3.61
N PHE A 58 -9.09 -8.17 -3.44
CA PHE A 58 -10.19 -8.60 -4.30
C PHE A 58 -10.51 -7.50 -5.30
N LEU A 59 -10.10 -7.70 -6.55
CA LEU A 59 -10.46 -6.79 -7.63
C LEU A 59 -11.81 -7.21 -8.24
N PRO A 60 -12.74 -6.27 -8.45
CA PRO A 60 -13.98 -6.59 -9.16
C PRO A 60 -13.67 -7.07 -10.58
N ASN A 61 -14.43 -8.05 -11.06
CA ASN A 61 -14.29 -8.72 -12.37
C ASN A 61 -12.98 -9.50 -12.61
N VAL A 62 -11.94 -9.29 -11.80
CA VAL A 62 -10.63 -9.99 -11.91
C VAL A 62 -10.53 -11.14 -10.89
N GLY A 63 -11.05 -10.94 -9.67
CA GLY A 63 -10.94 -11.90 -8.57
C GLY A 63 -9.77 -11.63 -7.61
N PRO A 64 -9.35 -12.64 -6.82
CA PRO A 64 -8.30 -12.47 -5.82
C PRO A 64 -6.92 -12.32 -6.46
N VAL A 65 -6.18 -11.28 -6.09
CA VAL A 65 -4.83 -10.99 -6.54
C VAL A 65 -3.88 -11.03 -5.33
N LYS A 66 -2.92 -11.95 -5.34
CA LYS A 66 -1.89 -12.08 -4.30
C LYS A 66 -0.94 -10.89 -4.36
N VAL A 67 -0.89 -10.11 -3.28
CA VAL A 67 -0.05 -8.89 -3.18
C VAL A 67 0.87 -8.88 -1.96
N ALA A 68 0.60 -9.70 -0.94
CA ALA A 68 1.49 -9.78 0.22
C ALA A 68 2.88 -10.29 -0.18
N GLY A 69 3.92 -9.63 0.33
CA GLY A 69 5.31 -9.91 -0.04
C GLY A 69 5.78 -9.21 -1.31
N VAL A 70 4.90 -8.50 -2.02
CA VAL A 70 5.27 -7.67 -3.18
C VAL A 70 5.70 -6.31 -2.67
N SER A 71 6.78 -5.77 -3.24
CA SER A 71 7.19 -4.40 -2.97
C SER A 71 6.21 -3.42 -3.63
N ASN A 72 6.00 -2.26 -3.00
CA ASN A 72 5.13 -1.22 -3.53
C ASN A 72 5.50 -0.81 -4.97
N SER A 73 6.80 -0.83 -5.31
CA SER A 73 7.29 -0.57 -6.67
C SER A 73 6.78 -1.57 -7.72
N GLN A 74 6.59 -2.84 -7.33
CA GLN A 74 6.16 -3.92 -8.21
C GLN A 74 4.64 -4.08 -8.27
N LEU A 75 3.92 -3.54 -7.29
CA LEU A 75 2.48 -3.67 -7.15
C LEU A 75 1.72 -3.23 -8.41
N ASN A 76 2.07 -2.08 -8.97
CA ASN A 76 1.38 -1.53 -10.15
C ASN A 76 1.50 -2.47 -11.36
N ALA A 77 2.70 -3.00 -11.62
CA ALA A 77 2.96 -3.92 -12.71
C ALA A 77 2.19 -5.25 -12.53
N LEU A 78 2.19 -5.78 -11.31
CA LEU A 78 1.48 -7.02 -10.97
C LEU A 78 -0.03 -6.88 -11.17
N VAL A 79 -0.64 -5.83 -10.63
CA VAL A 79 -2.09 -5.56 -10.79
C VAL A 79 -2.44 -5.35 -12.25
N THR A 80 -1.66 -4.54 -12.98
CA THR A 80 -1.88 -4.29 -14.41
C THR A 80 -1.81 -5.57 -15.25
N SER A 81 -0.83 -6.44 -14.97
CA SER A 81 -0.69 -7.72 -15.65
C SER A 81 -1.91 -8.62 -15.43
N LYS A 82 -2.39 -8.71 -14.18
CA LYS A 82 -3.55 -9.53 -13.82
C LYS A 82 -4.85 -9.00 -14.42
N VAL A 83 -5.04 -7.68 -14.44
CA VAL A 83 -6.18 -7.06 -15.12
C VAL A 83 -6.13 -7.37 -16.62
N LYS A 84 -4.97 -7.20 -17.27
CA LYS A 84 -4.83 -7.49 -18.71
C LYS A 84 -5.14 -8.95 -19.06
N GLU A 85 -4.66 -9.90 -18.26
CA GLU A 85 -4.90 -11.34 -18.45
C GLU A 85 -6.40 -11.67 -18.50
N VAL A 86 -7.17 -11.11 -17.56
CA VAL A 86 -8.62 -11.35 -17.49
C VAL A 86 -9.36 -10.63 -18.60
N TYR A 87 -9.03 -9.36 -18.88
CA TYR A 87 -9.76 -8.57 -19.88
C TYR A 87 -9.41 -8.93 -21.33
N GLN A 88 -8.18 -9.36 -21.63
CA GLN A 88 -7.83 -9.88 -22.96
C GLN A 88 -8.47 -11.25 -23.23
N SER A 89 -8.79 -12.01 -22.19
CA SER A 89 -9.51 -13.29 -22.34
C SER A 89 -11.00 -13.11 -22.68
N ASN A 90 -11.55 -11.90 -22.55
CA ASN A 90 -12.97 -11.60 -22.75
C ASN A 90 -13.28 -10.86 -24.07
N VAL A 91 -12.31 -10.74 -24.99
CA VAL A 91 -12.48 -10.11 -26.31
C VAL A 91 -12.33 -11.09 -27.45
#